data_AF-A0A7C7NSH1-F1
#
_entry.id   AF-A0A7C7NSH1-F1
#
_cell.length_a   1.000
_cell.length_b   1.000
_cell.length_c   1.000
_cell.angle_alpha   90.00
_cell.angle_beta   90.00
_cell.angle_gamma   90.00
#
_symmetry.space_group_name_H-M   'P 1'
#
loop_
_entity.id
_entity.type
_entity.pdbx_description
1 polymer ?
#
loop_
_entity_poly.entity_id
_entity_poly.type
_entity_poly.pdbx_seq_one_letter_code
_entity_poly.pdbx_strand_id
1 'polypeptide(L)'
;MKFIHRLGYYLGGFAIGLVLLAFFLNGSKTSCQYDYGPESRVLKDINTKVLKYSTESKILLQNKEIDTTTIKNILKDGDVIFSESEPRKEPCGIYHIEQKKDNKTIILTIENCNKTAILKSIKIVD
;
A
#
# COMPACT_ATOMS: atom_id res chain seq x y z
N MET A 1 42.80 11.91 -34.61
CA MET A 1 41.54 11.15 -34.39
C MET A 1 40.38 11.97 -34.96
N LYS A 2 39.66 11.48 -35.97
CA LYS A 2 38.51 12.20 -36.55
C LYS A 2 37.34 12.17 -35.54
N PHE A 3 36.61 13.28 -35.40
CA PHE A 3 35.48 13.44 -34.47
C PHE A 3 34.46 12.28 -34.54
N ILE A 4 34.24 11.75 -35.75
CA ILE A 4 33.33 10.63 -36.03
C ILE A 4 33.71 9.36 -35.27
N HIS A 5 35.01 9.06 -35.12
CA HIS A 5 35.44 7.89 -34.34
C HIS A 5 35.08 8.05 -32.87
N ARG A 6 35.25 9.26 -32.32
CA ARG A 6 34.89 9.55 -30.92
C ARG A 6 33.38 9.37 -30.69
N LEU A 7 32.56 9.83 -31.64
CA LEU A 7 31.11 9.68 -31.57
C LEU A 7 30.67 8.21 -31.66
N GLY A 8 31.31 7.41 -32.52
CA GLY A 8 31.03 5.97 -32.65
C GLY A 8 31.31 5.19 -31.36
N TYR A 9 32.41 5.48 -30.67
CA TYR A 9 32.71 4.84 -29.38
C TYR A 9 31.69 5.19 -28.29
N TYR A 10 31.23 6.44 -28.22
CA TYR A 10 30.20 6.84 -27.25
C TYR A 10 28.84 6.20 -27.55
N LEU A 11 28.40 6.20 -28.81
CA LEU A 11 27.12 5.60 -29.20
C LEU A 11 27.13 4.07 -29.05
N GLY A 12 28.27 3.41 -29.29
CA GLY A 12 28.42 1.98 -29.05
C GLY A 12 28.27 1.61 -27.58
N GLY A 13 28.96 2.33 -26.69
CA GLY A 13 28.81 2.13 -25.24
C GLY A 13 27.40 2.43 -24.75
N PHE A 14 26.77 3.48 -25.28
CA PHE A 14 25.39 3.84 -24.96
C PHE A 14 24.39 2.77 -25.42
N ALA A 15 24.56 2.21 -26.63
CA ALA A 15 23.70 1.15 -27.14
C ALA A 15 23.81 -0.13 -26.29
N ILE A 16 25.02 -0.51 -25.87
CA ILE A 16 25.22 -1.65 -24.95
C ILE A 16 24.54 -1.37 -23.60
N GLY A 17 24.65 -0.13 -23.09
CA GLY A 17 23.96 0.30 -21.88
C GLY A 17 22.43 0.20 -22.00
N LEU A 18 21.85 0.59 -23.14
CA LEU A 18 20.41 0.46 -23.40
C LEU A 18 19.94 -1.00 -23.46
N VAL A 19 20.74 -1.89 -24.03
CA VAL A 19 20.41 -3.33 -24.04
C VAL A 19 20.39 -3.88 -22.63
N LEU A 20 21.40 -3.59 -21.80
CA LEU A 20 21.42 -4.00 -20.40
C LEU A 20 20.24 -3.42 -19.61
N LEU A 21 19.94 -2.13 -19.80
CA LEU A 21 18.79 -1.47 -19.18
C LEU A 21 17.48 -2.16 -19.58
N ALA A 22 17.30 -2.49 -20.86
CA ALA A 22 16.12 -3.19 -21.34
C ALA A 22 15.97 -4.56 -20.68
N PHE A 23 17.06 -5.31 -20.44
CA PHE A 23 16.98 -6.57 -19.70
C PHE A 23 16.51 -6.40 -18.25
N PHE A 24 16.96 -5.36 -17.55
CA PHE A 24 16.48 -5.07 -16.18
C PHE A 24 15.00 -4.64 -16.14
N LEU A 25 14.57 -3.83 -17.12
CA LEU A 25 13.19 -3.34 -17.19
C LEU A 25 12.19 -4.41 -17.69
N ASN A 26 12.63 -5.33 -18.56
CA ASN A 26 11.76 -6.34 -19.19
C ASN A 26 11.57 -7.60 -18.31
N GLY A 27 12.43 -7.80 -17.30
CA GLY A 27 12.37 -8.95 -16.39
C GLY A 27 11.39 -8.81 -15.23
N SER A 28 10.85 -7.62 -15.00
CA SER A 28 9.86 -7.37 -13.96
C SER A 28 8.54 -7.03 -14.61
N LYS A 29 7.50 -7.82 -14.30
CA LYS A 29 6.10 -7.38 -14.35
C LYS A 29 5.98 -6.19 -13.41
N THR A 30 6.45 -5.02 -13.84
CA THR A 30 6.37 -3.75 -13.13
C THR A 30 4.93 -3.26 -13.16
N SER A 31 4.01 -4.05 -12.60
CA SER A 31 3.02 -3.43 -11.73
C SER A 31 3.85 -2.78 -10.63
N CYS A 32 4.23 -1.53 -10.86
CA CYS A 32 4.76 -0.65 -9.84
C CYS A 32 3.67 -0.48 -8.78
N GLN A 33 3.44 -1.52 -7.98
CA GLN A 33 3.02 -1.32 -6.61
C GLN A 33 4.24 -0.62 -6.04
N TYR A 34 4.13 0.70 -5.97
CA TYR A 34 5.16 1.60 -5.50
C TYR A 34 5.31 1.28 -4.02
N ASP A 35 6.00 0.18 -3.70
CA ASP A 35 6.11 -0.38 -2.34
C ASP A 35 6.86 0.56 -1.39
N TYR A 36 7.36 1.68 -1.94
CA TYR A 36 7.99 2.77 -1.23
C TYR A 36 7.09 3.99 -1.00
N GLY A 37 5.86 3.98 -1.53
CA GLY A 37 4.88 5.05 -1.38
C GLY A 37 4.42 5.24 0.07
N PRO A 38 3.83 6.40 0.40
CA PRO A 38 3.33 6.66 1.75
C PRO A 38 2.25 5.64 2.16
N GLU A 39 1.40 5.19 1.23
CA GLU A 39 0.34 4.21 1.48
C GLU A 39 0.90 2.83 1.83
N SER A 40 1.78 2.29 0.98
CA SER A 40 2.39 0.98 1.18
C SER A 40 3.16 0.91 2.51
N ARG A 41 3.78 2.01 2.93
CA ARG A 41 4.45 2.11 4.24
C ARG A 41 3.47 2.00 5.40
N VAL A 42 2.34 2.68 5.34
CA VAL A 42 1.30 2.61 6.38
C VAL A 42 0.71 1.20 6.45
N LEU A 43 0.34 0.62 5.31
CA LEU A 43 -0.20 -0.73 5.24
C LEU A 43 0.80 -1.77 5.76
N LYS A 44 2.07 -1.66 5.38
CA LYS A 44 3.14 -2.55 5.87
C LYS A 44 3.37 -2.40 7.38
N ASP A 45 3.37 -1.18 7.88
CA ASP A 45 3.51 -0.92 9.32
C ASP A 45 2.34 -1.51 10.12
N ILE A 46 1.10 -1.36 9.62
CA ILE A 46 -0.09 -1.97 10.25
C ILE A 46 -0.01 -3.50 10.20
N ASN A 47 0.37 -4.10 9.06
CA ASN A 47 0.44 -5.55 8.87
C ASN A 47 1.54 -6.24 9.69
N THR A 48 2.62 -5.53 10.05
CA THR A 48 3.68 -6.09 10.89
C THR A 48 3.33 -6.10 12.38
N LYS A 49 2.26 -5.40 12.79
CA LYS A 49 1.82 -5.27 14.18
C LYS A 49 0.72 -6.28 14.52
N VAL A 50 0.55 -6.53 15.82
CA VAL A 50 -0.54 -7.39 16.30
C VAL A 50 -1.86 -6.65 16.12
N LEU A 51 -2.73 -7.17 15.25
CA LEU A 51 -4.07 -6.64 15.00
C LEU A 51 -5.02 -7.02 16.16
N LYS A 52 -5.60 -6.01 16.80
CA LYS A 52 -6.63 -6.12 17.83
C LYS A 52 -7.95 -5.57 17.30
N TYR A 53 -9.05 -6.14 17.76
CA TYR A 53 -10.39 -5.71 17.39
C TYR A 53 -11.05 -5.00 18.57
N SER A 54 -11.58 -3.80 18.33
CA SER A 54 -12.48 -3.10 19.25
C SER A 54 -13.76 -3.91 19.50
N THR A 55 -14.51 -3.56 20.53
CA THR A 55 -15.82 -4.18 20.79
C THR A 55 -16.79 -4.00 19.61
N GLU A 56 -16.81 -2.82 19.00
CA GLU A 56 -17.65 -2.52 17.83
C GLU A 56 -17.28 -3.38 16.61
N SER A 57 -15.99 -3.48 16.29
CA SER A 57 -15.53 -4.30 15.16
C SER A 57 -15.75 -5.80 15.39
N LYS A 58 -15.66 -6.27 16.64
CA LYS A 58 -16.01 -7.66 17.00
C LYS A 58 -17.49 -7.96 16.78
N ILE A 59 -18.38 -7.02 17.07
CA ILE A 59 -19.82 -7.19 16.85
C ILE A 59 -20.11 -7.33 15.35
N LEU A 60 -19.52 -6.48 14.49
CA LEU A 60 -19.68 -6.57 13.03
C LEU A 60 -19.15 -7.91 12.47
N LEU A 61 -18.04 -8.40 13.03
CA LEU A 61 -17.48 -9.71 12.69
C LEU A 61 -18.40 -10.86 13.12
N GLN A 62 -19.00 -10.76 14.31
CA GLN A 62 -19.96 -11.73 14.84
C GLN A 62 -21.28 -11.73 14.05
N ASN A 63 -21.71 -10.56 13.59
CA ASN A 63 -22.88 -10.40 12.72
C ASN A 63 -22.64 -10.89 11.28
N LYS A 64 -21.43 -11.40 10.96
CA LYS A 64 -21.02 -11.89 9.63
C LYS A 64 -21.17 -10.88 8.50
N GLU A 65 -21.21 -9.58 8.82
CA GLU A 65 -21.27 -8.54 7.80
C GLU A 65 -19.93 -8.42 7.06
N ILE A 66 -18.82 -8.73 7.75
CA ILE A 66 -17.47 -8.72 7.21
C ILE A 66 -16.67 -9.92 7.73
N ASP A 67 -15.89 -10.54 6.85
CA ASP A 67 -14.98 -11.64 7.18
C ASP A 67 -13.55 -11.13 7.41
N THR A 68 -12.81 -11.85 8.26
CA THR A 68 -11.38 -11.68 8.53
C THR A 68 -10.53 -11.71 7.25
N THR A 69 -10.91 -12.52 6.26
CA THR A 69 -10.25 -12.58 4.95
C THR A 69 -10.39 -11.26 4.20
N THR A 70 -11.57 -10.64 4.28
CA THR A 70 -11.84 -9.35 3.64
C THR A 70 -11.03 -8.24 4.30
N ILE A 71 -10.96 -8.22 5.63
CA ILE A 71 -10.13 -7.25 6.37
C ILE A 71 -8.65 -7.38 5.98
N LYS A 72 -8.13 -8.60 5.87
CA LYS A 72 -6.74 -8.84 5.43
C LYS A 72 -6.50 -8.36 4.00
N ASN A 73 -7.47 -8.54 3.10
CA ASN A 73 -7.36 -8.07 1.72
C ASN A 73 -7.35 -6.53 1.65
N ILE A 74 -8.20 -5.86 2.44
CA ILE A 74 -8.20 -4.39 2.53
C ILE A 74 -6.87 -3.88 3.10
N LEU A 75 -6.33 -4.55 4.11
CA LEU A 75 -5.03 -4.21 4.68
C LEU A 75 -3.85 -4.43 3.74
N LYS A 76 -4.02 -5.24 2.69
CA LYS A 76 -2.96 -5.58 1.75
C LYS A 76 -3.00 -4.66 0.52
N ASP A 77 -4.18 -4.46 -0.03
CA ASP A 77 -4.39 -3.82 -1.34
C ASP A 77 -5.41 -2.67 -1.28
N GLY A 78 -5.67 -2.10 -0.09
CA GLY A 78 -6.55 -0.94 0.10
C GLY A 78 -5.82 0.40 0.00
N ASP A 79 -6.57 1.47 -0.25
CA ASP A 79 -6.04 2.82 -0.42
C ASP A 79 -6.16 3.59 0.91
N VAL A 80 -5.12 4.36 1.29
CA VAL A 80 -5.12 5.12 2.56
C VAL A 80 -5.61 6.54 2.32
N ILE A 81 -6.75 6.91 2.90
CA ILE A 81 -7.30 8.26 2.79
C ILE A 81 -6.58 9.19 3.78
N PHE A 82 -5.44 9.75 3.38
CA PHE A 82 -4.67 10.67 4.23
C PHE A 82 -5.44 11.93 4.63
N SER A 83 -6.39 12.37 3.80
CA SER A 83 -7.21 13.56 4.05
C SER A 83 -8.11 13.40 5.28
N GLU A 84 -8.56 12.17 5.56
CA GLU A 84 -9.41 11.85 6.72
C GLU A 84 -8.59 11.27 7.88
N SER A 85 -7.34 10.87 7.61
CA SER A 85 -6.45 10.25 8.58
C SER A 85 -5.73 11.27 9.46
N GLU A 86 -5.51 10.91 10.72
CA GLU A 86 -4.76 11.70 11.70
C GLU A 86 -3.46 10.96 12.08
N PRO A 87 -2.43 10.93 11.21
CA PRO A 87 -1.20 10.16 11.44
C PRO A 87 -0.37 10.67 12.62
N ARG A 88 -0.54 11.94 13.02
CA ARG A 88 0.22 12.60 14.10
C ARG A 88 -0.55 12.70 15.41
N LYS A 89 -1.70 12.02 15.53
CA LYS A 89 -2.48 12.02 16.77
C LYS A 89 -1.72 11.26 17.87
N GLU A 90 -1.65 11.86 19.05
CA GLU A 90 -1.13 11.19 20.25
C GLU A 90 -2.30 10.64 21.09
N PRO A 91 -2.20 9.42 21.66
CA PRO A 91 -1.02 8.54 21.74
C PRO A 91 -0.80 7.62 20.53
N CYS A 92 -1.78 7.50 19.62
CA CYS A 92 -1.71 6.65 18.43
C CYS A 92 -2.32 7.34 17.22
N GLY A 93 -1.70 7.16 16.05
CA GLY A 93 -2.20 7.72 14.79
C GLY A 93 -3.44 6.99 14.31
N ILE A 94 -4.39 7.71 13.71
CA ILE A 94 -5.61 7.13 13.14
C ILE A 94 -5.49 7.13 11.62
N TYR A 95 -5.76 5.99 11.00
CA TYR A 95 -5.72 5.81 9.56
C TYR A 95 -7.06 5.29 9.04
N HIS A 96 -7.52 5.86 7.95
CA HIS A 96 -8.69 5.41 7.20
C HIS A 96 -8.23 4.71 5.93
N ILE A 97 -8.63 3.45 5.77
CA ILE A 97 -8.25 2.62 4.61
C ILE A 97 -9.53 2.27 3.87
N GLU A 98 -9.63 2.68 2.62
CA GLU A 98 -10.74 2.34 1.75
C GLU A 98 -10.40 1.19 0.81
N GLN A 99 -11.41 0.38 0.49
CA GLN A 99 -11.33 -0.52 -0.64
C GLN A 99 -12.69 -0.60 -1.32
N LYS A 100 -12.67 -0.48 -2.65
CA LYS A 100 -13.85 -0.67 -3.50
C LYS A 100 -13.97 -2.14 -3.86
N LYS A 101 -15.10 -2.75 -3.53
CA LYS A 101 -15.42 -4.13 -3.86
C LYS A 101 -16.89 -4.24 -4.28
N ASP A 102 -17.14 -4.74 -5.49
CA ASP A 102 -18.48 -5.02 -6.00
C ASP A 102 -19.47 -3.83 -5.84
N ASN A 103 -19.05 -2.63 -6.29
CA ASN A 103 -19.77 -1.36 -6.13
C ASN A 103 -19.93 -0.82 -4.70
N LYS A 104 -19.41 -1.51 -3.68
CA LYS A 104 -19.42 -1.02 -2.29
C LYS A 104 -18.05 -0.50 -1.90
N THR A 105 -18.02 0.62 -1.19
CA THR A 105 -16.79 1.18 -0.61
C THR A 105 -16.73 0.82 0.87
N ILE A 106 -15.75 0.00 1.25
CA ILE A 106 -15.54 -0.37 2.64
C ILE A 106 -14.43 0.51 3.19
N ILE A 107 -14.71 1.23 4.28
CA ILE A 107 -13.76 2.10 4.97
C ILE A 107 -13.45 1.49 6.33
N LEU A 108 -12.19 1.12 6.54
CA LEU A 108 -11.66 0.66 7.83
C LEU A 108 -11.03 1.83 8.57
N THR A 109 -11.36 1.99 9.85
CA THR A 109 -10.68 2.94 10.73
C THR A 109 -9.74 2.18 11.65
N ILE A 110 -8.44 2.43 11.53
CA ILE A 110 -7.39 1.74 12.27
C ILE A 110 -6.62 2.72 13.11
N GLU A 111 -6.56 2.45 14.40
CA GLU A 111 -5.68 3.13 15.34
C GLU A 111 -4.34 2.39 15.38
N ASN A 112 -3.30 3.03 14.86
CA ASN A 112 -1.98 2.47 14.71
C ASN A 112 -1.06 2.97 15.84
N CYS A 113 -0.78 2.10 16.81
CA CYS A 113 0.14 2.36 17.92
C CYS A 113 1.52 1.71 17.66
N ASN A 114 2.51 1.98 18.51
CA ASN A 114 3.87 1.46 18.33
C ASN A 114 3.97 -0.09 18.24
N LYS A 115 3.16 -0.83 19.01
CA LYS A 115 3.22 -2.30 19.09
C LYS A 115 1.98 -3.02 18.55
N THR A 116 0.86 -2.31 18.43
CA THR A 116 -0.45 -2.90 18.12
C THR A 116 -1.22 -2.01 17.17
N ALA A 117 -1.94 -2.60 16.23
CA ALA A 117 -2.93 -1.91 15.42
C ALA A 117 -4.32 -2.32 15.92
N ILE A 118 -5.20 -1.35 16.17
CA ILE A 118 -6.55 -1.59 16.67
C ILE A 118 -7.55 -1.21 15.59
N LEU A 119 -8.33 -2.17 15.11
CA LEU A 119 -9.47 -1.89 14.25
C LEU A 119 -10.59 -1.28 15.10
N LYS A 120 -10.87 0.02 14.90
CA LYS A 120 -11.84 0.77 15.69
C LYS A 120 -13.24 0.57 15.18
N SER A 121 -13.45 0.82 13.88
CA SER A 121 -14.75 0.74 13.24
C SER A 121 -14.62 0.37 11.77
N ILE A 122 -15.73 -0.12 11.22
CA ILE A 122 -15.85 -0.44 9.81
C ILE A 122 -17.12 0.25 9.30
N LYS A 123 -17.00 0.97 8.19
CA LYS A 123 -18.12 1.60 7.50
C LYS A 123 -18.25 1.00 6.11
N ILE A 124 -19.47 0.69 5.70
CA ILE A 124 -19.78 0.23 4.34
C ILE A 124 -20.64 1.33 3.72
N VAL A 125 -20.16 1.89 2.61
CA VAL A 125 -20.86 2.91 1.82
C VAL A 125 -21.24 2.26 0.50
N ASP A 126 -22.53 2.27 0.17
CA ASP A 126 -23.07 1.80 -1.11
C ASP A 126 -23.01 2.90 -2.19
#